data_AF-A0AAD3N7G1-F1
#
_entry.id   AF-A0AAD3N7G1-F1
#
_cell.length_a   1.000
_cell.length_b   1.000
_cell.length_c   1.000
_cell.angle_alpha   90.00
_cell.angle_beta   90.00
_cell.angle_gamma   90.00
#
_symmetry.space_group_name_H-M   'P 1'
#
loop_
_entity.id
_entity.type
_entity.pdbx_description
1 polymer ?
#
loop_
_entity_poly.entity_id
_entity_poly.type
_entity_poly.pdbx_seq_one_letter_code
_entity_poly.pdbx_strand_id
1 'polypeptide(L)'
;KAAATLGIVVGAFTFCWLPFFLVSTARPFVCGVECSCVPLWLERTLLWLGYANSLINPFIYAFFNRDLRTTYSNLLRCRYRNINRKLSAAGMHEALKLVEKPDTDV
;
A
#
# COMPACT_ATOMS: atom_id res chain seq x y z
N LYS A 1 -9.27 15.70 7.11
CA LYS A 1 -8.15 15.12 6.32
C LYS A 1 -7.97 13.61 6.60
N ALA A 2 -7.95 13.16 7.86
CA ALA A 2 -7.89 11.72 8.20
C ALA A 2 -9.10 10.90 7.68
N ALA A 3 -10.32 11.44 7.79
CA ALA A 3 -11.54 10.78 7.29
C ALA A 3 -11.54 10.54 5.76
N ALA A 4 -10.87 11.39 4.99
CA ALA A 4 -10.76 11.20 3.53
C ALA A 4 -9.86 10.01 3.19
N THR A 5 -8.76 9.83 3.93
CA THR A 5 -7.88 8.66 3.76
C THR A 5 -8.60 7.37 4.14
N LEU A 6 -9.31 7.37 5.27
CA LEU A 6 -10.11 6.22 5.70
C LEU A 6 -11.21 5.90 4.68
N GLY A 7 -11.90 6.92 4.15
CA GLY A 7 -12.91 6.74 3.11
C GLY A 7 -12.37 6.11 1.83
N ILE A 8 -11.14 6.45 1.42
CA ILE A 8 -10.48 5.84 0.26
C ILE A 8 -10.11 4.39 0.52
N VAL A 9 -9.58 4.07 1.71
CA VAL A 9 -9.21 2.69 2.09
C VAL A 9 -10.46 1.81 2.11
N VAL A 10 -11.50 2.26 2.81
CA VAL A 10 -12.79 1.57 2.87
C VAL A 10 -13.37 1.43 1.47
N GLY A 11 -13.38 2.50 0.67
CA GLY A 11 -13.89 2.49 -0.70
C GLY A 11 -13.15 1.51 -1.62
N ALA A 12 -11.82 1.47 -1.57
CA ALA A 12 -11.01 0.55 -2.38
C ALA A 12 -11.21 -0.90 -1.94
N PHE A 13 -11.27 -1.16 -0.63
CA PHE A 13 -11.54 -2.47 -0.08
C PHE A 13 -12.95 -2.95 -0.47
N THR A 14 -13.96 -2.07 -0.32
CA THR A 14 -15.33 -2.34 -0.75
C THR A 14 -15.39 -2.59 -2.25
N PHE A 15 -14.80 -1.76 -3.10
CA PHE A 15 -14.86 -1.94 -4.55
C PHE A 15 -14.19 -3.25 -5.02
N CYS A 16 -13.12 -3.69 -4.34
CA CYS A 16 -12.46 -4.97 -4.62
C CYS A 16 -13.28 -6.18 -4.16
N TRP A 17 -14.00 -6.05 -3.04
CA TRP A 17 -14.75 -7.17 -2.46
C TRP A 17 -16.19 -7.24 -2.93
N LEU A 18 -16.80 -6.11 -3.30
CA LEU A 18 -18.20 -6.00 -3.69
C LEU A 18 -18.55 -6.92 -4.87
N PRO A 19 -17.75 -7.03 -5.95
CA PRO A 19 -18.07 -7.93 -7.06
C PRO A 19 -18.00 -9.40 -6.64
N PHE A 20 -17.03 -9.76 -5.79
CA PHE A 20 -16.90 -11.12 -5.26
C PHE A 20 -18.07 -11.50 -4.35
N PHE A 21 -18.45 -10.61 -3.44
CA PHE A 21 -19.61 -10.83 -2.57
C PHE A 21 -20.91 -10.87 -3.37
N LEU A 22 -21.13 -9.95 -4.31
CA LEU A 22 -22.32 -9.93 -5.15
C LEU A 22 -22.49 -11.24 -5.91
N VAL A 23 -21.44 -11.73 -6.56
CA VAL A 23 -21.53 -12.98 -7.33
C VAL A 23 -21.68 -14.19 -6.41
N SER A 24 -20.92 -14.26 -5.31
CA SER A 24 -21.01 -15.40 -4.38
C SER A 24 -22.40 -15.47 -3.73
N THR A 25 -23.00 -14.33 -3.39
CA THR A 25 -24.34 -14.27 -2.82
C THR A 25 -25.42 -14.48 -3.88
N ALA A 26 -25.24 -13.99 -5.11
CA ALA A 26 -26.22 -14.14 -6.20
C ALA A 26 -26.20 -15.53 -6.84
N ARG A 27 -25.07 -16.24 -6.86
CA ARG A 27 -24.91 -17.61 -7.41
C ARG A 27 -26.06 -18.56 -7.01
N PRO A 28 -26.39 -18.74 -5.72
CA PRO A 28 -27.49 -19.63 -5.31
C PRO A 28 -28.87 -19.15 -5.75
N PHE A 29 -29.11 -17.84 -5.90
CA PHE A 29 -30.41 -17.29 -6.31
C PHE A 29 -30.61 -17.28 -7.83
N VAL A 30 -29.53 -17.13 -8.59
CA VAL A 30 -29.59 -16.96 -10.05
C VAL A 30 -29.45 -18.29 -10.78
N CYS A 31 -28.58 -19.19 -10.32
CA CYS A 31 -28.33 -20.46 -11.03
C CYS A 31 -28.92 -21.69 -10.32
N GLY A 32 -29.31 -21.61 -9.04
CA GLY A 32 -29.78 -22.78 -8.31
C GLY A 32 -28.77 -23.95 -8.35
N VAL A 33 -29.23 -25.17 -8.68
CA VAL A 33 -28.40 -26.40 -8.75
C VAL A 33 -27.57 -26.49 -10.05
N GLU A 34 -27.84 -25.64 -11.04
CA GLU A 34 -27.17 -25.68 -12.34
C GLU A 34 -25.82 -24.94 -12.31
N CYS A 35 -24.73 -25.68 -12.30
CA CYS A 35 -23.36 -25.13 -12.18
C CYS A 35 -22.89 -24.29 -13.40
N SER A 36 -23.62 -24.27 -14.53
CA SER A 36 -23.13 -23.68 -15.79
C SER A 36 -23.63 -22.27 -16.09
N CYS A 37 -24.43 -21.67 -15.20
CA CYS A 37 -25.08 -20.38 -15.51
C CYS A 37 -24.21 -19.14 -15.25
N VAL A 38 -23.05 -19.30 -14.59
CA VAL A 38 -22.07 -18.21 -14.43
C VAL A 38 -21.15 -18.12 -15.64
N PRO A 39 -21.07 -16.97 -16.33
CA PRO A 39 -20.18 -16.82 -17.48
C PRO A 39 -18.71 -16.87 -17.08
N LEU A 40 -17.88 -17.56 -17.87
CA LEU A 40 -16.43 -17.73 -17.69
C LEU A 40 -15.66 -16.42 -17.46
N TRP A 41 -16.08 -15.35 -18.15
CA TRP A 41 -15.51 -14.01 -17.99
C TRP A 41 -15.67 -13.49 -16.56
N LEU A 42 -16.80 -13.80 -15.91
CA LEU A 42 -17.10 -13.38 -14.55
C LEU A 42 -16.20 -14.10 -13.55
N GLU A 43 -16.04 -15.40 -13.67
CA GLU A 43 -15.10 -16.17 -12.83
C GLU A 43 -13.67 -15.66 -12.98
N ARG A 44 -13.25 -15.39 -14.22
CA ARG A 44 -11.94 -14.82 -14.50
C ARG A 44 -11.79 -13.45 -13.83
N THR A 45 -12.77 -12.55 -13.94
CA THR A 45 -12.72 -11.25 -13.24
C THR A 45 -12.66 -11.38 -11.73
N LEU A 46 -13.38 -12.34 -11.13
CA LEU A 46 -13.29 -12.61 -9.70
C LEU A 46 -11.90 -13.11 -9.29
N LEU A 47 -11.29 -13.95 -10.10
CA LEU A 47 -9.93 -14.44 -9.88
C LEU A 47 -8.93 -13.28 -9.90
N TRP A 48 -9.03 -12.40 -10.92
CA TRP A 48 -8.20 -11.19 -11.03
C TRP A 48 -8.41 -10.22 -9.86
N LEU A 49 -9.64 -10.09 -9.36
CA LEU A 49 -9.95 -9.31 -8.16
C LEU A 49 -9.36 -9.94 -6.89
N GLY A 50 -9.37 -11.27 -6.79
CA GLY A 50 -8.69 -12.01 -5.73
C GLY A 50 -7.19 -11.70 -5.70
N TYR A 51 -6.54 -11.63 -6.87
CA TYR A 51 -5.15 -11.18 -6.98
C TYR A 51 -4.98 -9.68 -6.68
N ALA A 52 -5.97 -8.85 -7.00
CA ALA A 52 -5.95 -7.43 -6.68
C ALA A 52 -5.93 -7.16 -5.18
N ASN A 53 -6.50 -8.02 -4.33
CA ASN A 53 -6.36 -7.91 -2.86
C ASN A 53 -4.90 -7.89 -2.40
N SER A 54 -4.01 -8.62 -3.08
CA SER A 54 -2.57 -8.59 -2.79
C SER A 54 -1.90 -7.28 -3.26
N LEU A 55 -2.37 -6.69 -4.36
CA LEU A 55 -1.94 -5.36 -4.85
C LEU A 55 -2.51 -4.21 -4.01
N ILE A 56 -3.65 -4.44 -3.36
CA ILE A 56 -4.27 -3.50 -2.43
C ILE A 56 -3.42 -3.36 -1.17
N ASN A 57 -2.70 -4.39 -0.74
CA ASN A 57 -1.77 -4.27 0.40
C ASN A 57 -0.76 -3.11 0.22
N PRO A 58 0.06 -3.05 -0.85
CA PRO A 58 0.91 -1.88 -1.13
C PRO A 58 0.14 -0.57 -1.30
N PHE A 59 -1.10 -0.59 -1.81
CA PHE A 59 -1.94 0.61 -1.93
C PHE A 59 -2.41 1.12 -0.57
N ILE A 60 -2.83 0.24 0.33
CA ILE A 60 -3.16 0.58 1.71
C ILE A 60 -1.91 1.21 2.34
N TYR A 61 -0.75 0.57 2.29
CA TYR A 61 0.48 1.11 2.89
C TYR A 61 0.99 2.41 2.24
N ALA A 62 0.92 2.54 0.91
CA ALA A 62 1.37 3.73 0.19
C ALA A 62 0.50 4.97 0.47
N PHE A 63 -0.78 4.76 0.82
CA PHE A 63 -1.73 5.85 1.06
C PHE A 63 -2.04 6.08 2.55
N PHE A 64 -1.77 5.13 3.45
CA PHE A 64 -2.03 5.26 4.89
C PHE A 64 -1.20 6.36 5.56
N ASN A 65 -0.09 6.80 4.94
CA ASN A 65 0.69 7.93 5.44
C ASN A 65 0.98 8.91 4.29
N ARG A 66 0.57 10.18 4.48
CA ARG A 66 1.03 11.29 3.61
C ARG A 66 2.56 11.36 3.54
N ASP A 67 3.25 10.90 4.59
CA ASP A 67 4.70 10.81 4.68
C ASP A 67 5.29 9.71 3.78
N LEU A 68 4.57 8.60 3.57
CA LEU A 68 5.03 7.53 2.69
C LEU A 68 4.87 7.89 1.22
N ARG A 69 3.88 8.71 0.81
CA ARG A 69 3.77 9.19 -0.58
C ARG A 69 5.01 9.99 -1.01
N THR A 70 5.61 10.74 -0.10
CA THR A 70 6.85 11.48 -0.32
C THR A 70 8.04 10.52 -0.47
N THR A 71 8.11 9.50 0.39
CA THR A 71 9.16 8.46 0.33
C THR A 71 9.02 7.57 -0.91
N TYR A 72 7.81 7.17 -1.28
CA TYR A 72 7.52 6.35 -2.45
C TYR A 72 7.72 7.12 -3.76
N SER A 73 7.37 8.41 -3.81
CA SER A 73 7.69 9.27 -4.95
C SER A 73 9.20 9.52 -5.10
N ASN A 74 9.95 9.53 -3.99
CA ASN A 74 11.42 9.57 -4.03
C ASN A 74 12.02 8.20 -4.39
N LEU A 75 11.40 7.09 -3.99
CA LEU A 75 11.80 5.73 -4.32
C LEU A 75 11.59 5.44 -5.82
N LEU A 76 10.42 5.77 -6.35
CA LEU A 76 10.06 5.67 -7.78
C LEU A 76 10.90 6.60 -8.67
N ARG A 77 11.38 7.73 -8.15
CA ARG A 77 12.35 8.60 -8.84
C ARG A 77 13.79 8.06 -8.80
N CYS A 78 14.02 6.82 -8.36
CA CYS A 78 15.35 6.24 -8.14
C CYS A 78 16.27 7.15 -7.31
N ARG A 79 15.70 7.92 -6.39
CA ARG A 79 16.40 8.92 -5.57
C ARG A 79 17.00 8.31 -4.29
N TYR A 80 17.08 6.98 -4.23
CA TYR A 80 17.66 6.20 -3.13
C TYR A 80 19.10 6.64 -2.81
N ARG A 81 19.84 7.09 -3.82
CA ARG A 81 21.21 7.62 -3.67
C ARG A 81 21.31 8.85 -2.76
N ASN A 82 20.28 9.70 -2.72
CA ASN A 82 20.31 10.93 -1.92
C ASN A 82 19.93 10.72 -0.45
N ILE A 83 19.14 9.69 -0.13
CA ILE A 83 18.75 9.39 1.25
C ILE A 83 19.96 8.81 2.01
N ASN A 84 20.66 7.84 1.40
CA ASN A 84 21.92 7.33 1.96
C ASN A 84 22.97 8.43 2.11
N ARG A 85 23.06 9.37 1.15
CA ARG A 85 23.99 10.50 1.24
C ARG A 85 23.64 11.47 2.36
N LYS A 86 22.35 11.71 2.61
CA LYS A 86 21.87 12.57 3.70
C LYS A 86 22.02 11.91 5.08
N LEU A 87 21.73 10.62 5.21
CA LEU A 87 21.99 9.88 6.44
C LEU A 87 23.49 9.83 6.77
N SER A 88 24.33 9.59 5.76
CA SER A 88 25.79 9.60 5.91
C SER A 88 26.33 10.98 6.31
N ALA A 89 25.82 12.06 5.70
CA ALA A 89 26.20 13.43 6.08
C ALA A 89 25.76 13.80 7.50
N ALA A 90 24.55 13.38 7.93
CA ALA A 90 24.08 13.61 9.29
C ALA A 90 24.90 12.83 10.33
N GLY A 91 25.26 11.58 10.04
CA GLY A 91 26.14 10.78 10.89
C GLY A 91 27.56 11.36 11.01
N MET A 92 28.11 11.90 9.91
CA MET A 92 29.42 12.57 9.93
C MET A 92 29.42 13.85 10.79
N HIS A 93 28.35 14.64 10.75
CA HIS A 93 28.25 15.85 11.58
C HIS A 93 28.20 15.52 13.08
N GLU A 94 27.50 14.46 13.47
CA GLU A 94 27.49 14.00 14.87
C GLU A 94 28.86 13.46 15.29
N ALA A 95 29.55 12.70 14.43
CA ALA A 95 30.91 12.24 14.71
C ALA A 95 31.90 13.41 14.88
N LEU A 96 31.78 14.48 14.08
CA LEU A 96 32.60 15.67 14.21
C LEU A 96 32.35 16.42 15.53
N LYS A 97 31.10 16.50 16.00
CA LYS A 97 30.80 17.09 17.32
C LYS A 97 31.41 16.28 18.46
N LEU A 98 31.48 14.96 18.33
CA LEU A 98 32.11 14.10 19.33
C LEU A 98 33.64 14.24 19.34
N VAL A 99 34.25 14.52 18.18
CA VAL A 99 35.69 14.82 18.07
C VAL A 99 36.00 16.25 18.55
N GLU A 100 35.09 17.19 18.34
CA GLU A 100 35.28 18.60 18.71
C GLU A 100 34.94 18.90 20.18
N LYS A 101 34.25 18.00 20.89
CA LYS A 101 34.09 18.10 22.34
C LYS A 101 35.48 17.84 22.97
N PRO A 102 36.23 18.87 23.39
CA PRO A 102 37.54 18.65 24.00
C PRO A 102 37.30 18.01 25.36
N ASP A 103 38.21 17.13 25.80
CA ASP A 103 38.26 16.59 27.17
C ASP A 103 38.23 17.73 28.21
N THR A 104 37.01 18.19 28.53
CA THR A 104 36.70 19.19 29.57
C THR A 104 35.88 18.55 30.70
N ASP A 105 35.87 17.22 30.72
CA ASP A 105 35.33 16.40 31.81
C ASP A 105 36.52 15.71 32.53
N VAL A 106 37.47 16.50 33.06
CA VAL A 106 38.41 16.09 34.14
C VAL A 106 38.25 17.05 35.31
#